data_AF-A0A498HK31-F1
#
_entry.id   AF-A0A498HK31-F1
#
_cell.length_a   1.000
_cell.length_b   1.000
_cell.length_c   1.000
_cell.angle_alpha   90.00
_cell.angle_beta   90.00
_cell.angle_gamma   90.00
#
_symmetry.space_group_name_H-M   'P 1'
#
loop_
_entity.id
_entity.type
_entity.pdbx_description
1 polymer ?
#
loop_
_entity_poly.entity_id
_entity_poly.type
_entity_poly.pdbx_seq_one_letter_code
_entity_poly.pdbx_strand_id
1 'polypeptide(L)'
;MYSRNDIRRRDYQAFLAAVRRSDWHETKKQKDSLGTALHNAVIFGQEQTVEELVNLLTVEELERKSSDGWTALAYAATGNLKMVKCMVTKNQNLIGIAEGAAK
;
A
#
# COMPACT_ATOMS: atom_id res chain seq x y z
N MET A 1 13.78 -8.02 -0.76
CA MET A 1 13.20 -6.76 -0.21
C MET A 1 14.15 -5.65 -0.56
N TYR A 2 13.68 -4.58 -1.20
CA TYR A 2 14.53 -3.44 -1.54
C TYR A 2 15.21 -2.92 -0.27
N SER A 3 16.55 -2.87 -0.27
CA SER A 3 17.22 -1.99 0.68
C SER A 3 16.75 -0.57 0.35
N ARG A 4 16.43 0.25 1.36
CA ARG A 4 16.06 1.66 1.14
C ARG A 4 17.10 2.40 0.29
N ASN A 5 18.34 1.89 0.28
CA ASN A 5 19.47 2.38 -0.50
C ASN A 5 19.51 1.89 -1.97
N ASP A 6 18.83 0.79 -2.31
CA ASP A 6 18.76 0.24 -3.69
C ASP A 6 17.61 0.86 -4.51
N ILE A 7 16.68 1.53 -3.83
CA ILE A 7 15.57 2.22 -4.51
C ILE A 7 16.14 3.43 -5.26
N ARG A 8 16.11 3.37 -6.58
CA ARG A 8 16.51 4.49 -7.42
C ARG A 8 15.60 5.67 -7.11
N ARG A 9 16.19 6.79 -6.69
CA ARG A 9 15.48 8.03 -6.32
C ARG A 9 14.42 8.47 -7.33
N ARG A 10 14.62 8.14 -8.62
CA ARG A 10 13.70 8.41 -9.74
C ARG A 10 12.38 7.65 -9.67
N ASP A 11 12.39 6.40 -9.20
CA ASP A 11 11.20 5.53 -9.21
C ASP A 11 10.15 6.09 -8.26
N TYR A 12 10.60 6.63 -7.12
CA TYR A 12 9.74 7.23 -6.09
C TYR A 12 9.42 8.72 -6.27
N GLN A 13 10.06 9.44 -7.21
CA GLN A 13 9.86 10.90 -7.36
C GLN A 13 8.42 11.26 -7.73
N ALA A 14 7.82 10.51 -8.66
CA ALA A 14 6.46 10.77 -9.14
C ALA A 14 5.45 10.65 -8.00
N PHE A 15 5.63 9.65 -7.14
CA PHE A 15 4.80 9.42 -5.98
C PHE A 15 4.95 10.55 -4.96
N LEU A 16 6.18 10.94 -4.61
CA LEU A 16 6.40 12.06 -3.70
C LEU A 16 5.80 13.38 -4.19
N ALA A 17 5.87 13.64 -5.49
CA ALA A 17 5.28 14.83 -6.09
C ALA A 17 3.75 14.80 -5.97
N ALA A 18 3.12 13.64 -6.13
CA ALA A 18 1.68 13.48 -5.97
C ALA A 18 1.22 13.60 -4.51
N VAL A 19 1.94 12.94 -3.58
CA VAL A 19 1.72 13.08 -2.14
C VAL A 19 1.84 14.55 -1.70
N ARG A 20 2.85 15.28 -2.18
CA ARG A 20 3.03 16.71 -1.86
C ARG A 20 1.87 17.58 -2.35
N ARG A 21 1.24 17.20 -3.47
CA ARG A 21 0.05 17.89 -3.99
C ARG A 21 -1.23 17.52 -3.25
N SER A 22 -1.21 16.49 -2.39
CA SER A 22 -2.37 15.95 -1.69
C SER A 22 -3.53 15.57 -2.63
N ASP A 23 -3.21 15.28 -3.90
CA ASP A 23 -4.18 14.82 -4.88
C ASP A 23 -4.19 13.29 -4.88
N TRP A 24 -4.98 12.72 -3.97
CA TRP A 24 -5.01 11.28 -3.75
C TRP A 24 -5.69 10.50 -4.89
N HIS A 25 -6.55 11.15 -5.68
CA HIS A 25 -7.19 10.56 -6.86
C HIS A 25 -6.18 10.34 -8.00
N GLU A 26 -5.26 11.28 -8.21
CA GLU A 26 -4.15 11.09 -9.14
C GLU A 26 -3.08 10.19 -8.53
N THR A 27 -2.82 10.31 -7.23
CA THR A 27 -1.83 9.47 -6.53
C THR A 27 -2.15 7.98 -6.72
N LYS A 28 -3.41 7.56 -6.54
CA LYS A 28 -3.78 6.13 -6.65
C LYS A 28 -3.55 5.52 -8.05
N LYS A 29 -3.49 6.34 -9.10
CA LYS A 29 -3.25 5.90 -10.48
C LYS A 29 -1.77 5.60 -10.74
N GLN A 30 -0.88 6.09 -9.87
CA GLN A 30 0.54 5.91 -10.09
C GLN A 30 0.98 4.46 -9.89
N LYS A 31 1.86 4.04 -10.80
CA LYS A 31 2.54 2.75 -10.78
C LYS A 31 3.96 2.93 -11.28
N ASP A 32 4.91 2.32 -10.59
CA ASP A 32 6.33 2.31 -10.94
C ASP A 32 6.91 0.89 -10.79
N SER A 33 8.24 0.81 -10.73
CA SER A 33 9.00 -0.43 -10.52
C SER A 33 8.78 -1.07 -9.14
N LEU A 34 8.28 -0.33 -8.15
CA LEU A 34 7.99 -0.81 -6.79
C LEU A 34 6.53 -1.25 -6.64
N GLY A 35 5.66 -0.88 -7.58
CA GLY A 35 4.26 -1.29 -7.62
C GLY A 35 3.33 -0.09 -7.69
N THR A 36 2.18 -0.18 -7.03
CA THR A 36 1.19 0.92 -6.97
C THR A 36 1.62 1.98 -5.96
N ALA A 37 0.93 3.12 -5.96
CA ALA A 37 1.08 4.14 -4.92
C ALA A 37 0.96 3.60 -3.49
N LEU A 38 0.11 2.59 -3.24
CA LEU A 38 0.00 1.98 -1.92
C LEU A 38 1.25 1.17 -1.53
N HIS A 39 1.88 0.49 -2.49
CA HIS A 39 3.16 -0.18 -2.25
C HIS A 39 4.24 0.82 -1.85
N ASN A 40 4.32 1.93 -2.58
CA ASN A 40 5.22 3.03 -2.24
C ASN A 40 4.95 3.58 -0.84
N ALA A 41 3.70 3.90 -0.50
CA ALA A 41 3.35 4.40 0.82
C ALA A 41 3.80 3.44 1.95
N VAL A 42 3.61 2.13 1.76
CA VAL A 42 4.02 1.09 2.71
C VAL A 42 5.55 0.97 2.79
N ILE A 43 6.24 0.81 1.66
CA ILE A 43 7.70 0.63 1.59
C ILE A 43 8.42 1.80 2.24
N PHE A 44 7.92 3.02 2.05
CA PHE A 44 8.53 4.23 2.60
C PHE A 44 8.06 4.59 4.00
N GLY A 45 7.07 3.88 4.53
CA GLY A 45 6.61 4.03 5.90
C GLY A 45 5.66 5.21 6.12
N GLN A 46 4.93 5.65 5.08
CA GLN A 46 4.05 6.83 5.13
C GLN A 46 2.65 6.47 5.62
N GLU A 47 2.48 6.34 6.94
CA GLU A 47 1.23 5.92 7.58
C GLU A 47 0.00 6.75 7.17
N GLN A 48 0.09 8.08 7.20
CA GLN A 48 -1.02 8.95 6.80
C GLN A 48 -1.40 8.74 5.33
N THR A 49 -0.42 8.59 4.45
CA THR A 49 -0.67 8.32 3.04
C THR A 49 -1.27 6.93 2.81
N VAL A 50 -0.87 5.94 3.61
CA VAL A 50 -1.52 4.62 3.60
C VAL A 50 -2.99 4.75 3.99
N GLU A 51 -3.31 5.49 5.05
CA GLU A 51 -4.70 5.73 5.49
C GLU A 51 -5.55 6.37 4.38
N GLU A 52 -5.05 7.44 3.74
CA GLU A 52 -5.76 8.12 2.65
C GLU A 52 -5.97 7.22 1.44
N LEU A 53 -4.93 6.50 1.01
CA LEU A 53 -5.02 5.61 -0.15
C LEU A 53 -5.95 4.43 0.12
N VAL A 54 -5.88 3.80 1.30
CA VAL A 54 -6.77 2.68 1.66
C VAL A 54 -8.24 3.11 1.64
N ASN A 55 -8.54 4.36 2.02
CA ASN A 55 -9.90 4.89 1.98
C ASN A 55 -10.46 5.10 0.56
N LEU A 56 -9.59 5.22 -0.45
CA LEU A 56 -9.96 5.57 -1.83
C LEU A 56 -9.89 4.39 -2.81
N LEU A 57 -9.25 3.30 -2.40
CA LEU A 57 -8.99 2.12 -3.22
C LEU A 57 -10.10 1.08 -3.03
N THR A 58 -10.51 0.42 -4.11
CA THR A 58 -11.40 -0.76 -4.02
C THR A 58 -10.62 -1.99 -3.53
N VAL A 59 -11.34 -3.06 -3.18
CA VAL A 59 -10.74 -4.33 -2.73
C VAL A 59 -9.76 -4.88 -3.76
N GLU A 60 -10.16 -4.89 -5.02
CA GLU A 60 -9.33 -5.38 -6.14
C GLU A 60 -8.07 -4.54 -6.30
N GLU A 61 -8.15 -3.24 -5.98
CA GLU A 61 -6.98 -2.35 -6.04
C GLU A 61 -6.01 -2.57 -4.86
N LEU A 62 -6.52 -2.95 -3.68
CA LEU A 62 -5.73 -3.32 -2.51
C LEU A 62 -5.00 -4.67 -2.70
N GLU A 63 -5.59 -5.58 -3.47
CA GLU A 63 -5.03 -6.91 -3.77
C GLU A 63 -4.02 -6.91 -4.93
N ARG A 64 -3.85 -5.77 -5.63
CA ARG A 64 -2.85 -5.67 -6.69
C ARG A 64 -1.46 -6.00 -6.16
N LYS A 65 -0.70 -6.71 -6.98
CA LYS A 65 0.68 -7.09 -6.69
C LYS A 65 1.67 -6.08 -7.28
N SER A 66 2.78 -5.87 -6.59
CA SER A 66 3.97 -5.19 -7.10
C SER A 66 4.61 -5.98 -8.24
N SER A 67 5.65 -5.40 -8.84
CA SER A 67 6.56 -6.05 -9.78
C SER A 67 7.18 -7.34 -9.24
N ASP A 68 7.45 -7.40 -7.92
CA ASP A 68 7.97 -8.58 -7.24
C ASP A 68 6.90 -9.65 -6.97
N GLY A 69 5.62 -9.36 -7.27
CA GLY A 69 4.50 -10.28 -7.03
C GLY A 69 3.91 -10.22 -5.61
N TRP A 70 4.26 -9.21 -4.80
CA TRP A 70 3.79 -9.05 -3.42
C TRP A 70 2.68 -8.01 -3.33
N THR A 71 1.73 -8.16 -2.40
CA THR A 71 0.74 -7.12 -2.12
C THR A 71 1.30 -6.08 -1.16
N ALA A 72 0.71 -4.89 -1.12
CA ALA A 72 1.10 -3.85 -0.17
C ALA A 72 0.94 -4.32 1.29
N LEU A 73 -0.07 -5.16 1.58
CA LEU A 73 -0.26 -5.75 2.91
C LEU A 73 0.88 -6.69 3.28
N ALA A 74 1.36 -7.50 2.32
CA ALA A 74 2.48 -8.41 2.54
C ALA A 74 3.77 -7.63 2.86
N TYR A 75 4.01 -6.48 2.24
CA TYR A 75 5.10 -5.57 2.63
C TYR A 75 4.88 -5.00 4.03
N ALA A 76 3.67 -4.53 4.36
CA ALA A 76 3.38 -3.95 5.69
C ALA A 76 3.57 -4.97 6.82
N ALA A 77 3.19 -6.23 6.57
CA ALA A 77 3.33 -7.35 7.51
C ALA A 77 4.80 -7.64 7.90
N THR A 78 5.77 -7.18 7.11
CA THR A 78 7.19 -7.39 7.42
C THR A 78 7.71 -6.55 8.58
N GLY A 79 6.97 -5.53 9.04
CA GLY A 79 7.45 -4.73 10.17
C GLY A 79 6.63 -3.50 10.57
N ASN A 80 5.49 -3.22 9.95
CA ASN A 80 4.64 -2.09 10.33
C ASN A 80 3.20 -2.53 10.66
N LEU A 81 3.01 -2.90 11.93
CA LEU A 81 1.71 -3.34 12.45
C LEU A 81 0.62 -2.27 12.34
N LYS A 82 0.97 -0.98 12.41
CA LYS A 82 -0.01 0.10 12.31
C LYS A 82 -0.60 0.18 10.90
N MET A 83 0.23 0.05 9.87
CA MET A 83 -0.24 -0.03 8.48
C MET A 83 -1.05 -1.29 8.22
N VAL A 84 -0.61 -2.45 8.75
CA VAL A 84 -1.38 -3.69 8.67
C VAL A 84 -2.78 -3.50 9.24
N LYS A 85 -2.87 -2.94 10.45
CA LYS A 85 -4.16 -2.61 11.07
C LYS A 85 -4.97 -1.67 10.19
N CYS A 86 -4.41 -0.55 9.74
CA CYS A 86 -5.10 0.40 8.86
C CYS A 86 -5.72 -0.29 7.62
N MET A 87 -4.92 -1.08 6.90
CA MET A 87 -5.33 -1.75 5.66
C MET A 87 -6.41 -2.82 5.90
N VAL A 88 -6.32 -3.56 7.01
CA VAL A 88 -7.28 -4.62 7.37
C VAL A 88 -8.57 -4.05 7.96
N THR A 89 -8.49 -2.96 8.73
CA THR A 89 -9.67 -2.38 9.43
C THR A 89 -10.67 -1.79 8.44
N LYS A 90 -10.21 -1.21 7.33
CA LYS A 90 -11.08 -0.63 6.29
C LYS A 90 -11.66 -1.67 5.32
N ASN A 91 -11.09 -2.87 5.26
CA ASN A 91 -11.55 -3.94 4.39
C ASN A 91 -11.55 -5.27 5.16
N GLN A 92 -12.63 -5.51 5.90
CA GLN A 92 -12.84 -6.77 6.65
C GLN A 92 -12.80 -8.01 5.75
N ASN A 93 -13.04 -7.85 4.43
CA ASN A 93 -12.92 -8.94 3.45
C ASN A 93 -11.47 -9.34 3.13
N LEU A 94 -10.45 -8.53 3.46
CA LEU A 94 -9.05 -8.97 3.41
C LEU A 94 -8.72 -10.01 4.49
N ILE A 95 -9.62 -10.18 5.48
CA ILE A 95 -9.57 -11.25 6.48
C ILE A 95 -10.33 -12.46 5.94
N GLY A 96 -9.88 -13.03 4.82
CA GLY A 96 -10.40 -14.34 4.34
C GLY A 96 -10.03 -15.53 5.26
N ILE A 97 -9.55 -15.28 6.47
CA ILE A 97 -9.05 -16.30 7.41
C ILE A 97 -9.26 -15.85 8.85
N ALA A 98 -10.53 -15.79 9.30
CA ALA A 98 -10.91 -16.05 10.70
C ALA A 98 -12.43 -16.06 10.95
N GLU A 99 -13.30 -16.06 9.93
CA GLU A 99 -14.73 -16.38 10.15
C GLU A 99 -15.03 -17.82 9.72
N GLY A 100 -14.44 -18.74 10.48
CA GLY A 100 -14.97 -20.09 10.63
C GLY A 100 -15.95 -20.11 11.80
N ALA A 101 -17.23 -20.25 11.47
CA ALA A 101 -18.29 -20.87 12.27
C ALA A 101 -18.72 -20.24 13.61
N ALA A 102 -19.88 -19.59 13.59
CA ALA A 102 -20.92 -19.83 14.60
C ALA A 102 -22.32 -19.58 14.00
N LYS A 103 -22.86 -20.61 13.34
CA LYS A 103 -24.29 -20.94 13.48
C LYS A 103 -24.38 -22.12 14.43
#